data_AF-A0A3G2T0R6-F1
#
_entry.id   AF-A0A3G2T0R6-F1
#
_cell.length_a   1.000
_cell.length_b   1.000
_cell.length_c   1.000
_cell.angle_alpha   90.00
_cell.angle_beta   90.00
_cell.angle_gamma   90.00
#
_symmetry.space_group_name_H-M   'P 1'
#
loop_
_entity.id
_entity.type
_entity.pdbx_description
1 polymer ?
#
loop_
_entity_poly.entity_id
_entity_poly.type
_entity_poly.pdbx_seq_one_letter_code
_entity_poly.pdbx_strand_id
1 'polypeptide(L)'
;MNKLKENLSLIFGIPLVAFGLWLSLFDNENLRVVPYSFVLSLIILLSSHFYFKKKVAWYLHLVLPFVLYFFLQIIFRSSPLLQLKEFEWIHPSWQRGSDVQLISLELDAHRGSRSINSTYGILIYQYQFNGQIYSTEQSDVARQYTLWMSDDASDLYQLTESKIRQSFQQGQNVVLINPKDPSQSIFFYSQDIIDIRGSWISEFLVIFQVLLGLGVFAVIGIGVKRIINPHNTIQTWSKPKRYLFIAIFFIITWSVLFAGWILFMYLKNAP
;
A
#
# COMPACT_ATOMS: atom_id res chain seq x y z
N MET A 1 -30.89 -12.99 24.56
CA MET A 1 -29.54 -12.53 24.91
C MET A 1 -28.51 -12.80 23.81
N ASN A 2 -28.44 -14.00 23.21
CA ASN A 2 -27.47 -14.32 22.14
C ASN A 2 -27.60 -13.46 20.87
N LYS A 3 -28.82 -13.23 20.35
CA LYS A 3 -29.03 -12.35 19.17
C LYS A 3 -28.63 -10.89 19.40
N LEU A 4 -28.77 -10.38 20.63
CA LEU A 4 -28.35 -9.02 20.96
C LEU A 4 -26.82 -8.92 20.99
N LYS A 5 -26.14 -9.96 21.50
CA LYS A 5 -24.68 -10.06 21.56
C LYS A 5 -24.05 -10.25 20.17
N GLU A 6 -24.64 -11.10 19.32
CA GLU A 6 -24.26 -11.24 17.90
C GLU A 6 -24.44 -9.93 17.15
N ASN A 7 -25.61 -9.28 17.27
CA ASN A 7 -25.85 -7.99 16.63
C ASN A 7 -24.91 -6.91 17.18
N LEU A 8 -24.62 -6.87 18.48
CA LEU A 8 -23.65 -5.93 19.07
C LEU A 8 -22.23 -6.19 18.55
N SER A 9 -21.80 -7.44 18.41
CA SER A 9 -20.50 -7.76 17.83
C SER A 9 -20.40 -7.42 16.34
N LEU A 10 -21.48 -7.50 15.59
CA LEU A 10 -21.53 -7.07 14.20
C LEU A 10 -21.59 -5.54 14.08
N ILE A 11 -22.40 -4.89 14.91
CA ILE A 11 -22.64 -3.43 14.91
C ILE A 11 -21.43 -2.66 15.42
N PHE A 12 -20.71 -3.18 16.42
CA PHE A 12 -19.54 -2.52 16.99
C PHE A 12 -18.24 -3.17 16.54
N GLY A 13 -18.18 -4.50 16.44
CA GLY A 13 -16.94 -5.20 16.09
C GLY A 13 -16.52 -5.00 14.64
N ILE A 14 -17.44 -4.95 13.67
CA ILE A 14 -17.05 -4.65 12.28
C ILE A 14 -16.53 -3.21 12.15
N PRO A 15 -17.21 -2.18 12.70
CA PRO A 15 -16.66 -0.83 12.70
C PRO A 15 -15.37 -0.70 13.51
N LEU A 16 -15.20 -1.39 14.65
CA LEU A 16 -13.95 -1.37 15.42
C LEU A 16 -12.80 -2.06 14.70
N VAL A 17 -13.05 -3.15 13.98
CA VAL A 17 -12.04 -3.81 13.14
C VAL A 17 -11.72 -2.94 11.93
N ALA A 18 -12.73 -2.36 11.27
CA ALA A 18 -12.53 -1.41 10.19
C ALA A 18 -11.80 -0.14 10.66
N PHE A 19 -12.08 0.34 11.86
CA PHE A 19 -11.43 1.49 12.52
C PHE A 19 -10.03 1.14 13.02
N GLY A 20 -9.80 -0.10 13.45
CA GLY A 20 -8.47 -0.61 13.79
C GLY A 20 -7.58 -0.77 12.53
N LEU A 21 -8.16 -1.26 11.43
CA LEU A 21 -7.52 -1.28 10.12
C LEU A 21 -7.28 0.14 9.61
N TRP A 22 -8.24 1.05 9.80
CA TRP A 22 -8.12 2.49 9.54
C TRP A 22 -6.93 3.09 10.31
N LEU A 23 -6.86 2.95 11.63
CA LEU A 23 -5.71 3.46 12.40
C LEU A 23 -4.38 2.83 12.00
N SER A 24 -4.36 1.57 11.56
CA SER A 24 -3.13 0.90 11.12
C SER A 24 -2.59 1.37 9.77
N LEU A 25 -3.43 1.97 8.92
CA LEU A 25 -3.09 2.36 7.55
C LEU A 25 -2.87 3.87 7.39
N PHE A 26 -3.15 4.70 8.40
CA PHE A 26 -3.34 6.16 8.23
C PHE A 26 -2.19 7.06 8.71
N ASP A 27 -1.10 6.51 9.25
CA ASP A 27 -0.05 7.33 9.90
C ASP A 27 0.70 8.31 8.96
N ASN A 28 0.43 8.32 7.65
CA ASN A 28 0.96 9.32 6.69
C ASN A 28 0.06 9.51 5.45
N GLU A 29 -1.27 9.37 5.58
CA GLU A 29 -2.16 9.34 4.41
C GLU A 29 -2.69 10.69 3.95
N ASN A 30 -2.92 10.82 2.63
CA ASN A 30 -3.40 12.06 2.03
C ASN A 30 -4.88 12.32 2.38
N LEU A 31 -5.12 13.07 3.46
CA LEU A 31 -6.47 13.42 3.94
C LEU A 31 -7.30 14.22 2.92
N ARG A 32 -6.68 14.81 1.89
CA ARG A 32 -7.37 15.57 0.83
C ARG A 32 -8.28 14.69 -0.03
N VAL A 33 -8.04 13.38 -0.05
CA VAL A 33 -8.87 12.41 -0.77
C VAL A 33 -10.23 12.16 -0.10
N VAL A 34 -10.36 12.48 1.20
CA VAL A 34 -11.60 12.29 1.96
C VAL A 34 -12.77 13.07 1.33
N PRO A 35 -12.69 14.40 1.09
CA PRO A 35 -13.71 15.13 0.35
C PRO A 35 -14.11 14.50 -0.99
N TYR A 36 -13.13 14.05 -1.80
CA TYR A 36 -13.40 13.44 -3.11
C TYR A 36 -14.23 12.16 -2.99
N SER A 37 -13.90 11.31 -2.00
CA SER A 37 -14.65 10.08 -1.73
C SER A 37 -16.11 10.37 -1.32
N PHE A 38 -16.35 11.40 -0.50
CA PHE A 38 -17.70 11.79 -0.10
C PHE A 38 -18.51 12.34 -1.28
N VAL A 39 -17.94 13.25 -2.08
CA VAL A 39 -18.62 13.80 -3.26
C VAL A 39 -18.94 12.71 -4.27
N LEU A 40 -17.98 11.84 -4.58
CA LEU A 40 -18.19 10.73 -5.51
C LEU A 40 -19.24 9.74 -4.99
N SER A 41 -19.22 9.44 -3.69
CA SER A 41 -20.24 8.59 -3.07
C SER A 41 -21.63 9.20 -3.23
N LEU A 42 -21.77 10.51 -3.00
CA LEU A 42 -23.05 11.21 -3.11
C LEU A 42 -23.57 11.15 -4.55
N ILE A 43 -22.71 11.38 -5.54
CA ILE A 43 -23.07 11.28 -6.96
C ILE A 43 -23.61 9.88 -7.27
N ILE A 44 -22.88 8.83 -6.91
CA ILE A 44 -23.28 7.43 -7.16
C ILE A 44 -24.60 7.10 -6.46
N LEU A 45 -24.78 7.57 -5.22
CA LEU A 45 -25.99 7.31 -4.43
C LEU A 45 -27.21 8.05 -4.98
N LEU A 46 -27.04 9.30 -5.41
CA LEU A 46 -28.11 10.06 -6.09
C LEU A 46 -28.51 9.39 -7.41
N SER A 47 -27.54 8.93 -8.19
CA SER A 47 -27.80 8.21 -9.45
C SER A 47 -28.46 6.84 -9.23
N SER A 48 -28.20 6.18 -8.10
CA SER A 48 -28.70 4.84 -7.78
C SER A 48 -29.96 4.81 -6.91
N HIS A 49 -30.49 5.97 -6.53
CA HIS A 49 -31.67 6.10 -5.65
C HIS A 49 -32.92 5.37 -6.19
N PHE A 50 -32.98 5.14 -7.50
CA PHE A 50 -34.08 4.42 -8.17
C PHE A 50 -33.96 2.88 -8.15
N TYR A 51 -32.79 2.32 -7.81
CA TYR A 51 -32.50 0.89 -8.05
C TYR A 51 -32.46 0.01 -6.79
N PHE A 52 -32.25 0.59 -5.60
CA PHE A 52 -32.04 -0.19 -4.38
C PHE A 52 -33.19 -0.08 -3.36
N LYS A 53 -33.54 -1.21 -2.72
CA LYS A 53 -34.47 -1.23 -1.58
C LYS A 53 -33.90 -0.40 -0.42
N LYS A 54 -34.75 0.37 0.28
CA LYS A 54 -34.37 1.29 1.40
C LYS A 54 -33.37 0.71 2.40
N LYS A 55 -33.51 -0.56 2.78
CA LYS A 55 -32.61 -1.20 3.76
C LYS A 55 -31.19 -1.44 3.22
N VAL A 56 -31.05 -1.73 1.92
CA VAL A 56 -29.75 -1.91 1.25
C VAL A 56 -29.09 -0.56 0.99
N ALA A 57 -29.88 0.46 0.63
CA ALA A 57 -29.40 1.82 0.45
C ALA A 57 -28.70 2.37 1.71
N TRP A 58 -29.25 2.13 2.90
CA TRP A 58 -28.64 2.55 4.17
C TRP A 58 -27.23 1.99 4.39
N TYR A 59 -27.01 0.70 4.12
CA TYR A 59 -25.68 0.10 4.24
C TYR A 59 -24.71 0.65 3.19
N LEU A 60 -25.18 0.90 1.96
CA LEU A 60 -24.37 1.52 0.92
C LEU A 60 -23.95 2.96 1.31
N HIS A 61 -24.82 3.75 1.94
CA HIS A 61 -24.47 5.09 2.42
C HIS A 61 -23.32 5.09 3.42
N LEU A 62 -23.22 4.07 4.28
CA LEU A 62 -22.15 3.95 5.27
C LEU A 62 -20.85 3.42 4.67
N VAL A 63 -20.94 2.41 3.80
CA VAL A 63 -19.75 1.67 3.33
C VAL A 63 -19.13 2.28 2.08
N LEU A 64 -19.94 2.87 1.18
CA LEU A 64 -19.46 3.37 -0.11
C LEU A 64 -18.41 4.47 -0.01
N PRO A 65 -18.55 5.52 0.82
CA PRO A 65 -17.52 6.56 0.94
C PRO A 65 -16.17 5.97 1.38
N PHE A 66 -16.22 5.01 2.31
CA PHE A 66 -15.03 4.28 2.77
C PHE A 66 -14.39 3.50 1.62
N VAL A 67 -15.16 2.68 0.91
CA VAL A 67 -14.63 1.91 -0.23
C VAL A 67 -14.02 2.84 -1.29
N LEU A 68 -14.70 3.92 -1.65
CA LEU A 68 -14.20 4.88 -2.63
C LEU A 68 -12.93 5.60 -2.16
N TYR A 69 -12.84 5.92 -0.87
CA TYR A 69 -11.62 6.48 -0.30
C TYR A 69 -10.42 5.56 -0.56
N PHE A 70 -10.55 4.25 -0.29
CA PHE A 70 -9.47 3.29 -0.56
C PHE A 70 -9.09 3.24 -2.04
N PHE A 71 -10.08 3.15 -2.94
CA PHE A 71 -9.80 3.13 -4.38
C PHE A 71 -9.14 4.42 -4.86
N LEU A 72 -9.62 5.59 -4.40
CA LEU A 72 -9.04 6.86 -4.76
C LEU A 72 -7.62 7.01 -4.20
N GLN A 73 -7.35 6.57 -2.97
CA GLN A 73 -5.99 6.58 -2.43
C GLN A 73 -5.03 5.73 -3.27
N ILE A 74 -5.45 4.53 -3.66
CA ILE A 74 -4.67 3.67 -4.55
C ILE A 74 -4.37 4.41 -5.85
N ILE A 75 -5.39 5.01 -6.48
CA ILE A 75 -5.23 5.71 -7.77
C ILE A 75 -4.30 6.93 -7.63
N PHE A 76 -4.53 7.79 -6.63
CA PHE A 76 -3.74 9.00 -6.42
C PHE A 76 -2.28 8.71 -6.06
N ARG A 77 -2.03 7.77 -5.13
CA ARG A 77 -0.65 7.37 -4.80
C ARG A 77 0.04 6.66 -5.97
N SER A 78 -0.71 5.91 -6.77
CA SER A 78 -0.14 5.25 -7.96
C SER A 78 0.18 6.22 -9.08
N SER A 79 -0.25 7.48 -9.04
CA SER A 79 -0.08 8.37 -10.18
C SER A 79 0.63 9.67 -9.80
N PRO A 80 1.96 9.75 -10.00
CA PRO A 80 2.69 11.00 -9.88
C PRO A 80 2.08 12.13 -10.73
N LEU A 81 1.59 11.81 -11.93
CA LEU A 81 0.90 12.77 -12.79
C LEU A 81 -0.37 13.32 -12.14
N LEU A 82 -1.21 12.49 -11.52
CA LEU A 82 -2.41 12.98 -10.84
C LEU A 82 -2.06 13.86 -9.64
N GLN A 83 -1.01 13.53 -8.88
CA GLN A 83 -0.55 14.36 -7.77
C GLN A 83 -0.09 15.74 -8.25
N LEU A 84 0.67 15.79 -9.35
CA LEU A 84 1.06 17.05 -9.99
C LEU A 84 -0.16 17.84 -10.46
N LYS A 85 -1.11 17.20 -11.15
CA LYS A 85 -2.29 17.87 -11.70
C LYS A 85 -3.26 18.36 -10.62
N GLU A 86 -3.45 17.58 -9.56
CA GLU A 86 -4.20 17.99 -8.38
C GLU A 86 -3.55 19.23 -7.76
N PHE A 87 -2.22 19.23 -7.62
CA PHE A 87 -1.51 20.36 -7.06
C PHE A 87 -1.63 21.61 -7.94
N GLU A 88 -1.43 21.50 -9.26
CA GLU A 88 -1.61 22.59 -10.22
C GLU A 88 -3.04 23.15 -10.15
N TRP A 89 -4.04 22.30 -9.93
CA TRP A 89 -5.44 22.71 -9.81
C TRP A 89 -5.75 23.45 -8.51
N ILE A 90 -5.20 22.99 -7.38
CA ILE A 90 -5.38 23.63 -6.07
C ILE A 90 -4.57 24.94 -5.98
N HIS A 91 -3.44 25.02 -6.70
CA HIS A 91 -2.51 26.13 -6.69
C HIS A 91 -2.33 26.74 -8.10
N PRO A 92 -3.39 27.30 -8.71
CA PRO A 92 -3.34 27.76 -10.10
C PRO A 92 -2.41 28.96 -10.34
N SER A 93 -2.00 29.64 -9.26
CA SER A 93 -1.04 30.75 -9.33
C SER A 93 0.42 30.28 -9.32
N TRP A 94 0.70 29.02 -9.02
CA TRP A 94 2.06 28.50 -8.96
C TRP A 94 2.62 28.33 -10.37
N GLN A 95 3.91 28.66 -10.52
CA GLN A 95 4.60 28.69 -11.80
C GLN A 95 5.72 27.66 -11.83
N ARG A 96 6.04 27.17 -13.03
CA ARG A 96 7.15 26.21 -13.21
C ARG A 96 8.49 26.94 -13.10
N GLY A 97 9.40 26.38 -12.29
CA GLY A 97 10.80 26.80 -12.26
C GLY A 97 11.56 26.37 -13.50
N SER A 98 12.64 27.09 -13.82
CA SER A 98 13.62 26.67 -14.84
C SER A 98 14.91 26.19 -14.21
N ASP A 99 15.74 25.51 -15.02
CA ASP A 99 17.11 25.14 -14.69
C ASP A 99 17.24 24.38 -13.36
N VAL A 100 16.35 23.41 -13.17
CA VAL A 100 16.26 22.62 -11.94
C VAL A 100 17.47 21.68 -11.85
N GLN A 101 18.22 21.77 -10.76
CA GLN A 101 19.45 20.99 -10.53
C GLN A 101 19.39 20.24 -9.20
N LEU A 102 19.91 19.01 -9.23
CA LEU A 102 20.10 18.18 -8.06
C LEU A 102 21.40 18.58 -7.34
N ILE A 103 21.32 19.01 -6.08
CA ILE A 103 22.50 19.37 -5.28
C ILE A 103 22.94 18.19 -4.42
N SER A 104 22.00 17.64 -3.65
CA SER A 104 22.24 16.42 -2.88
C SER A 104 21.00 15.55 -2.86
N LEU A 105 21.24 14.25 -2.73
CA LEU A 105 20.22 13.24 -2.53
C LEU A 105 20.71 12.36 -1.38
N GLU A 106 19.95 12.38 -0.30
CA GLU A 106 20.07 11.42 0.78
C GLU A 106 18.89 10.47 0.68
N LEU A 107 19.10 9.22 1.06
CA LEU A 107 18.03 8.22 1.05
C LEU A 107 17.83 7.72 2.47
N ASP A 108 16.58 7.60 2.86
CA ASP A 108 16.22 7.07 4.16
C ASP A 108 15.20 5.94 3.99
N ALA A 109 15.19 5.00 4.94
CA ALA A 109 14.31 3.86 4.92
C ALA A 109 13.34 3.92 6.10
N HIS A 110 12.05 3.96 5.79
CA HIS A 110 11.03 3.76 6.79
C HIS A 110 10.88 2.26 7.08
N ARG A 111 11.39 1.84 8.26
CA ARG A 111 11.13 0.51 8.86
C ARG A 111 10.14 0.66 10.02
N GLY A 112 8.89 0.99 9.70
CA GLY A 112 7.83 1.00 10.70
C GLY A 112 7.46 -0.42 11.15
N SER A 113 7.19 -0.63 12.44
CA SER A 113 6.77 -1.96 12.96
C SER A 113 5.44 -2.46 12.39
N ARG A 114 4.69 -1.61 11.69
CA ARG A 114 3.33 -1.84 11.18
C ARG A 114 3.15 -1.57 9.68
N SER A 115 4.17 -1.00 9.02
CA SER A 115 4.11 -0.67 7.59
C SER A 115 5.12 -1.50 6.82
N ILE A 116 4.89 -1.67 5.53
CA ILE A 116 5.86 -2.30 4.66
C ILE A 116 7.12 -1.43 4.58
N ASN A 117 8.28 -2.08 4.50
CA ASN A 117 9.55 -1.39 4.31
C ASN A 117 9.45 -0.50 3.07
N SER A 118 9.80 0.76 3.24
CA SER A 118 9.88 1.71 2.13
C SER A 118 11.13 2.55 2.23
N THR A 119 11.56 3.06 1.09
CA THR A 119 12.68 3.98 0.96
C THR A 119 12.18 5.25 0.30
N TYR A 120 12.62 6.41 0.77
CA TYR A 120 12.32 7.70 0.17
C TYR A 120 13.59 8.56 0.08
N GLY A 121 13.57 9.53 -0.82
CA GLY A 121 14.62 10.51 -0.98
C GLY A 121 14.37 11.76 -0.14
N ILE A 122 15.44 12.26 0.47
CA ILE A 122 15.56 13.63 0.97
C ILE A 122 16.41 14.37 -0.04
N LEU A 123 15.80 15.36 -0.70
CA LEU A 123 16.33 16.01 -1.87
C LEU A 123 16.66 17.47 -1.53
N ILE A 124 17.91 17.88 -1.76
CA ILE A 124 18.25 19.31 -1.87
C ILE A 124 18.38 19.63 -3.34
N TYR A 125 17.55 20.54 -3.82
CA TYR A 125 17.54 20.97 -5.21
C TYR A 125 17.65 22.49 -5.34
N GLN A 126 18.13 22.92 -6.50
CA GLN A 126 18.18 24.31 -6.91
C GLN A 126 17.29 24.54 -8.11
N TYR A 127 16.76 25.75 -8.22
CA TYR A 127 15.92 26.18 -9.33
C TYR A 127 16.06 27.68 -9.54
N GLN A 128 15.80 28.11 -10.77
CA GLN A 128 15.80 29.51 -11.14
C GLN A 128 14.37 30.04 -11.28
N PHE A 129 14.14 31.23 -10.72
CA PHE A 129 12.90 31.97 -10.85
C PHE A 129 13.17 33.47 -10.89
N ASN A 130 12.62 34.18 -11.88
CA ASN A 130 12.86 35.61 -12.09
C ASN A 130 14.35 36.03 -12.08
N GLY A 131 15.22 35.17 -12.62
CA GLY A 131 16.67 35.43 -12.68
C GLY A 131 17.42 35.25 -11.36
N GLN A 132 16.74 34.83 -10.28
CA GLN A 132 17.36 34.48 -9.01
C GLN A 132 17.38 32.96 -8.82
N ILE A 133 18.43 32.46 -8.17
CA ILE A 133 18.61 31.05 -7.85
C ILE A 133 18.13 30.84 -6.42
N TYR A 134 17.27 29.83 -6.24
CA TYR A 134 16.77 29.39 -4.95
C TYR A 134 17.21 27.95 -4.71
N SER A 135 17.33 27.58 -3.43
CA SER A 135 17.58 26.20 -3.02
C SER A 135 16.63 25.84 -1.89
N THR A 136 16.09 24.64 -1.94
CA THR A 136 15.23 24.11 -0.88
C THR A 136 15.46 22.63 -0.69
N GLU A 137 15.10 22.16 0.49
CA GLU A 137 15.10 20.75 0.86
C GLU A 137 13.66 20.23 0.85
N GLN A 138 13.45 19.06 0.25
CA GLN A 138 12.20 18.35 0.31
C GLN A 138 12.43 16.90 0.74
N SER A 139 11.77 16.51 1.82
CA SER A 139 11.74 15.12 2.30
C SER A 139 10.64 14.31 1.62
N ASP A 140 10.72 12.98 1.77
CA ASP A 140 9.70 12.03 1.32
C ASP A 140 9.42 12.04 -0.19
N VAL A 141 10.47 12.29 -0.98
CA VAL A 141 10.40 12.28 -2.45
C VAL A 141 10.53 10.85 -2.96
N ALA A 142 9.68 10.50 -3.94
CA ALA A 142 9.74 9.23 -4.65
C ALA A 142 9.71 7.99 -3.75
N ARG A 143 8.92 8.00 -2.65
CA ARG A 143 8.78 6.84 -1.75
C ARG A 143 8.50 5.55 -2.53
N GLN A 144 9.32 4.52 -2.34
CA GLN A 144 9.20 3.20 -2.96
C GLN A 144 9.01 2.13 -1.89
N TYR A 145 8.01 1.28 -2.07
CA TYR A 145 7.68 0.15 -1.21
C TYR A 145 8.18 -1.16 -1.81
N THR A 146 8.33 -2.18 -0.97
CA THR A 146 8.61 -3.54 -1.46
C THR A 146 7.42 -4.07 -2.28
N LEU A 147 7.72 -4.67 -3.42
CA LEU A 147 6.73 -5.34 -4.25
C LEU A 147 6.69 -6.84 -3.92
N TRP A 148 7.85 -7.40 -3.58
CA TRP A 148 7.99 -8.78 -3.14
C TRP A 148 8.40 -8.83 -1.67
N MET A 149 7.94 -9.84 -0.92
CA MET A 149 8.38 -10.07 0.47
C MET A 149 9.90 -10.22 0.59
N SER A 150 10.57 -10.56 -0.51
CA SER A 150 11.99 -10.83 -0.57
C SER A 150 12.84 -9.63 -1.03
N ASP A 151 12.22 -8.49 -1.33
CA ASP A 151 12.95 -7.27 -1.70
C ASP A 151 13.78 -6.78 -0.50
N ASP A 152 15.04 -6.43 -0.75
CA ASP A 152 15.92 -5.84 0.28
C ASP A 152 15.87 -4.31 0.23
N ALA A 153 16.24 -3.68 1.34
CA ALA A 153 16.38 -2.24 1.45
C ALA A 153 17.39 -1.68 0.43
N SER A 154 18.48 -2.40 0.13
CA SER A 154 19.46 -1.99 -0.88
C SER A 154 18.85 -1.84 -2.26
N ASP A 155 17.94 -2.75 -2.64
CA ASP A 155 17.28 -2.72 -3.94
C ASP A 155 16.34 -1.52 -4.04
N LEU A 156 15.62 -1.23 -2.93
CA LEU A 156 14.78 -0.04 -2.83
C LEU A 156 15.58 1.26 -2.84
N TYR A 157 16.76 1.29 -2.22
CA TYR A 157 17.69 2.42 -2.29
C TYR A 157 18.13 2.69 -3.72
N GLN A 158 18.63 1.68 -4.43
CA GLN A 158 19.06 1.84 -5.82
C GLN A 158 17.90 2.22 -6.75
N LEU A 159 16.71 1.67 -6.53
CA LEU A 159 15.53 2.03 -7.31
C LEU A 159 15.09 3.47 -7.07
N THR A 160 15.04 3.91 -5.82
CA THR A 160 14.65 5.28 -5.46
C THR A 160 15.66 6.28 -6.01
N GLU A 161 16.95 6.00 -5.85
CA GLU A 161 18.04 6.82 -6.38
C GLU A 161 17.97 6.93 -7.91
N SER A 162 17.83 5.79 -8.60
CA SER A 162 17.78 5.78 -10.07
C SER A 162 16.59 6.56 -10.60
N LYS A 163 15.38 6.41 -10.00
CA LYS A 163 14.20 7.20 -10.38
C LYS A 163 14.42 8.69 -10.22
N ILE A 164 14.97 9.13 -9.09
CA ILE A 164 15.23 10.56 -8.85
C ILE A 164 16.27 11.06 -9.84
N ARG A 165 17.43 10.40 -9.98
CA ARG A 165 18.48 10.85 -10.91
C ARG A 165 18.02 10.85 -12.36
N GLN A 166 17.28 9.83 -12.78
CA GLN A 166 16.72 9.73 -14.12
C GLN A 166 15.73 10.87 -14.40
N SER A 167 14.96 11.31 -13.40
CA SER A 167 14.03 12.44 -13.56
C SER A 167 14.72 13.75 -13.97
N PHE A 168 15.92 14.00 -13.43
CA PHE A 168 16.75 15.15 -13.82
C PHE A 168 17.34 14.98 -15.20
N GLN A 169 17.85 13.78 -15.52
CA GLN A 169 18.47 13.50 -16.83
C GLN A 169 17.47 13.56 -17.99
N GLN A 170 16.23 13.13 -17.76
CA GLN A 170 15.19 13.04 -18.78
C GLN A 170 14.27 14.27 -18.82
N GLY A 171 14.48 15.26 -17.94
CA GLY A 171 13.62 16.44 -17.85
C GLY A 171 12.16 16.12 -17.48
N GLN A 172 11.94 14.98 -16.80
CA GLN A 172 10.62 14.57 -16.36
C GLN A 172 10.21 15.24 -15.05
N ASN A 173 11.18 15.75 -14.30
CA ASN A 173 10.89 16.48 -13.08
C ASN A 173 10.14 17.79 -13.34
N VAL A 174 9.35 18.21 -12.36
CA VAL A 174 8.66 19.51 -12.37
C VAL A 174 8.83 20.14 -11.00
N VAL A 175 9.32 21.38 -10.98
CA VAL A 175 9.30 22.21 -9.78
C VAL A 175 8.24 23.27 -9.96
N LEU A 176 7.25 23.28 -9.06
CA LEU A 176 6.27 24.36 -8.96
C LEU A 176 6.67 25.31 -7.85
N ILE A 177 6.59 26.60 -8.12
CA ILE A 177 7.07 27.69 -7.27
C ILE A 177 5.91 28.64 -6.99
N ASN A 178 5.81 29.09 -5.74
CA ASN A 178 4.88 30.14 -5.35
C ASN A 178 5.42 31.52 -5.78
N PRO A 179 4.79 32.26 -6.72
CA PRO A 179 5.32 33.55 -7.14
C PRO A 179 5.25 34.63 -6.05
N LYS A 180 4.41 34.45 -5.03
CA LYS A 180 4.31 35.37 -3.88
C LYS A 180 5.46 35.18 -2.90
N ASP A 181 6.02 33.97 -2.85
CA ASP A 181 7.16 33.61 -2.02
C ASP A 181 8.01 32.57 -2.76
N PRO A 182 8.95 33.00 -3.62
CA PRO A 182 9.74 32.10 -4.47
C PRO A 182 10.62 31.11 -3.70
N SER A 183 10.81 31.29 -2.39
CA SER A 183 11.48 30.30 -1.54
C SER A 183 10.63 29.05 -1.29
N GLN A 184 9.31 29.16 -1.45
CA GLN A 184 8.39 28.03 -1.40
C GLN A 184 8.28 27.39 -2.77
N SER A 185 8.69 26.13 -2.83
CA SER A 185 8.50 25.29 -4.01
C SER A 185 8.20 23.86 -3.61
N ILE A 186 7.74 23.09 -4.60
CA ILE A 186 7.53 21.66 -4.49
C ILE A 186 8.08 20.97 -5.73
N PHE A 187 8.83 19.91 -5.52
CA PHE A 187 9.42 19.06 -6.54
C PHE A 187 8.55 17.81 -6.75
N PHE A 188 8.25 17.54 -8.01
CA PHE A 188 7.64 16.31 -8.50
C PHE A 188 8.66 15.54 -9.33
N TYR A 189 8.99 14.32 -8.90
CA TYR A 189 10.04 13.51 -9.53
C TYR A 189 9.60 12.85 -10.85
N SER A 190 8.31 12.76 -11.15
CA SER A 190 7.84 12.08 -12.35
C SER A 190 6.50 12.65 -12.82
N GLN A 191 6.26 12.54 -14.12
CA GLN A 191 4.99 12.80 -14.80
C GLN A 191 4.35 11.51 -15.33
N ASP A 192 4.83 10.35 -14.86
CA ASP A 192 4.29 9.07 -15.25
C ASP A 192 2.87 8.88 -14.73
N ILE A 193 2.07 8.16 -15.51
CA ILE A 193 0.68 7.87 -15.17
C ILE A 193 0.61 6.87 -14.01
N ILE A 194 1.54 5.91 -13.94
CA ILE A 194 1.51 4.83 -12.96
C ILE A 194 2.91 4.58 -12.38
N ASP A 195 3.01 4.59 -11.06
CA ASP A 195 4.10 4.10 -10.25
C ASP A 195 3.57 3.08 -9.21
N ILE A 196 3.67 1.80 -9.55
CA ILE A 196 3.14 0.70 -8.73
C ILE A 196 3.86 0.60 -7.38
N ARG A 197 5.18 0.82 -7.38
CA ARG A 197 6.01 0.73 -6.17
C ARG A 197 5.88 1.97 -5.31
N GLY A 198 5.39 3.09 -5.83
CA GLY A 198 5.05 4.28 -5.05
C GLY A 198 3.68 4.25 -4.38
N SER A 199 2.93 3.16 -4.53
CA SER A 199 1.53 3.11 -4.13
C SER A 199 1.16 1.92 -3.27
N TRP A 200 -0.05 2.00 -2.70
CA TRP A 200 -0.67 0.90 -1.95
C TRP A 200 -0.84 -0.40 -2.76
N ILE A 201 -0.73 -0.36 -4.10
CA ILE A 201 -0.76 -1.59 -4.91
C ILE A 201 0.36 -2.53 -4.48
N SER A 202 1.56 -1.99 -4.25
CA SER A 202 2.69 -2.76 -3.72
C SER A 202 2.36 -3.43 -2.39
N GLU A 203 1.68 -2.72 -1.48
CA GLU A 203 1.30 -3.26 -0.19
C GLU A 203 0.27 -4.39 -0.29
N PHE A 204 -0.75 -4.20 -1.13
CA PHE A 204 -1.71 -5.26 -1.42
C PHE A 204 -1.05 -6.49 -2.06
N LEU A 205 -0.07 -6.29 -2.93
CA LEU A 205 0.66 -7.41 -3.55
C LEU A 205 1.44 -8.21 -2.51
N VAL A 206 2.07 -7.56 -1.53
CA VAL A 206 2.77 -8.24 -0.44
C VAL A 206 1.78 -9.00 0.46
N ILE A 207 0.67 -8.38 0.86
CA ILE A 207 -0.39 -9.04 1.64
C ILE A 207 -0.95 -10.24 0.86
N PHE A 208 -1.17 -10.07 -0.44
CA PHE A 208 -1.67 -11.13 -1.30
C PHE A 208 -0.70 -12.31 -1.39
N GLN A 209 0.61 -12.06 -1.46
CA GLN A 209 1.63 -13.13 -1.38
C GLN A 209 1.56 -13.90 -0.06
N VAL A 210 1.35 -13.21 1.07
CA VAL A 210 1.18 -13.86 2.38
C VAL A 210 -0.08 -14.72 2.39
N LEU A 211 -1.20 -14.20 1.89
CA LEU A 211 -2.47 -14.94 1.82
C LEU A 211 -2.38 -16.14 0.88
N LEU A 212 -1.71 -16.00 -0.27
CA LEU A 212 -1.44 -17.11 -1.19
C LEU A 212 -0.57 -18.17 -0.52
N GLY A 213 0.48 -17.75 0.18
CA GLY A 213 1.29 -18.62 1.02
C GLY A 213 0.40 -19.40 1.98
N LEU A 214 -0.32 -18.72 2.88
CA LEU A 214 -1.24 -19.35 3.83
C LEU A 214 -2.28 -20.27 3.16
N GLY A 215 -2.75 -19.92 1.96
CA GLY A 215 -3.64 -20.75 1.16
C GLY A 215 -2.98 -22.07 0.73
N VAL A 216 -1.75 -22.03 0.23
CA VAL A 216 -0.95 -23.23 -0.08
C VAL A 216 -0.74 -24.07 1.17
N PHE A 217 -0.39 -23.45 2.29
CA PHE A 217 -0.25 -24.14 3.58
C PHE A 217 -1.55 -24.85 3.98
N ALA A 218 -2.70 -24.20 3.83
CA ALA A 218 -4.00 -24.79 4.14
C ALA A 218 -4.31 -25.99 3.23
N VAL A 219 -4.02 -25.88 1.93
CA VAL A 219 -4.21 -26.97 0.96
C VAL A 219 -3.32 -28.17 1.29
N ILE A 220 -2.04 -27.95 1.57
CA ILE A 220 -1.10 -29.01 1.99
C ILE A 220 -1.60 -29.66 3.28
N GLY A 221 -1.99 -28.85 4.27
CA GLY A 221 -2.53 -29.36 5.53
C GLY A 221 -3.79 -30.21 5.34
N ILE A 222 -4.70 -29.82 4.45
CA ILE A 222 -5.88 -30.62 4.09
C ILE A 222 -5.47 -31.93 3.41
N GLY A 223 -4.49 -31.88 2.50
CA GLY A 223 -3.93 -33.05 1.82
C GLY A 223 -3.31 -34.06 2.78
N VAL A 224 -2.39 -33.59 3.65
CA VAL A 224 -1.75 -34.41 4.68
C VAL A 224 -2.79 -34.98 5.65
N LYS A 225 -3.78 -34.18 6.08
CA LYS A 225 -4.89 -34.66 6.90
C LYS A 225 -5.66 -35.79 6.21
N ARG A 226 -5.96 -35.67 4.91
CA ARG A 226 -6.65 -36.72 4.13
C ARG A 226 -5.83 -38.01 4.04
N ILE A 227 -4.51 -37.93 3.92
CA ILE A 227 -3.63 -39.11 3.85
C ILE A 227 -3.55 -39.82 5.20
N ILE A 228 -3.35 -39.07 6.28
CA ILE A 228 -3.07 -39.64 7.61
C ILE A 228 -4.38 -39.98 8.37
N ASN A 229 -5.49 -39.28 8.09
CA ASN A 229 -6.80 -39.53 8.69
C ASN A 229 -7.94 -39.45 7.64
N PRO A 230 -8.00 -40.42 6.71
CA PRO A 230 -8.96 -40.40 5.60
C PRO A 230 -10.42 -40.48 6.05
N HIS A 231 -10.69 -41.12 7.20
CA HIS A 231 -12.04 -41.34 7.70
C HIS A 231 -12.48 -40.33 8.77
N ASN A 232 -11.70 -39.26 9.01
CA ASN A 232 -12.00 -38.23 10.01
C ASN A 232 -12.26 -38.77 11.44
N THR A 233 -11.65 -39.90 11.83
CA THR A 233 -11.92 -40.57 13.11
C THR A 233 -11.06 -40.08 14.28
N ILE A 234 -10.24 -39.04 14.11
CA ILE A 234 -9.38 -38.47 15.17
C ILE A 234 -10.12 -38.20 16.49
N GLN A 235 -11.41 -37.86 16.44
CA GLN A 235 -12.21 -37.62 17.65
C GLN A 235 -12.51 -38.88 18.47
N THR A 236 -12.29 -40.09 17.94
CA THR A 236 -12.42 -41.35 18.67
C THR A 236 -11.07 -41.89 19.16
N TRP A 237 -9.96 -41.24 18.80
CA TRP A 237 -8.62 -41.70 19.16
C TRP A 237 -8.28 -41.37 20.61
N SER A 238 -7.42 -42.17 21.24
CA SER A 238 -6.87 -41.88 22.57
C SER A 238 -5.98 -40.64 22.55
N LYS A 239 -5.89 -39.91 23.67
CA LYS A 239 -5.04 -38.71 23.82
C LYS A 239 -3.61 -38.89 23.27
N PRO A 240 -2.84 -39.95 23.62
CA PRO A 240 -1.47 -40.12 23.11
C PRO A 240 -1.42 -40.31 21.58
N LYS A 241 -2.39 -41.03 20.99
CA LYS A 241 -2.49 -41.16 19.52
C LYS A 241 -2.77 -39.84 18.82
N ARG A 242 -3.59 -38.96 19.44
CA ARG A 242 -3.83 -37.61 18.90
C ARG A 242 -2.59 -36.72 18.98
N TYR A 243 -1.85 -36.74 20.08
CA TYR A 243 -0.62 -35.95 20.20
C TYR A 243 0.46 -36.42 19.22
N LEU A 244 0.62 -37.74 19.06
CA LEU A 244 1.54 -38.30 18.06
C LEU A 244 1.13 -37.90 16.63
N PHE A 245 -0.17 -37.92 16.32
CA PHE A 245 -0.68 -37.43 15.04
C PHE A 245 -0.37 -35.95 14.81
N ILE A 246 -0.63 -35.08 15.80
CA ILE A 246 -0.35 -33.65 15.71
C ILE A 246 1.15 -33.43 15.47
N ALA A 247 2.02 -34.16 16.18
CA ALA A 247 3.46 -34.07 16.02
C ALA A 247 3.91 -34.50 14.60
N ILE A 248 3.44 -35.64 14.10
CA ILE A 248 3.77 -36.12 12.74
C ILE A 248 3.26 -35.14 11.68
N PHE A 249 2.01 -34.69 11.82
CA PHE A 249 1.41 -33.70 10.92
C PHE A 249 2.25 -32.41 10.87
N PHE A 250 2.67 -31.92 12.03
CA PHE A 250 3.50 -30.72 12.13
C PHE A 250 4.87 -30.91 11.48
N ILE A 251 5.56 -32.03 11.76
CA ILE A 251 6.89 -32.33 11.20
C ILE A 251 6.84 -32.43 9.68
N ILE A 252 5.87 -33.18 9.11
CA ILE A 252 5.75 -33.35 7.65
C ILE A 252 5.44 -32.02 6.99
N THR A 253 4.47 -31.28 7.54
CA THR A 253 4.08 -29.96 6.99
C THR A 253 5.29 -29.02 6.98
N TRP A 254 6.00 -28.87 8.11
CA TRP A 254 7.20 -28.02 8.20
C TRP A 254 8.35 -28.46 7.28
N SER A 255 8.55 -29.77 7.09
CA SER A 255 9.60 -30.28 6.20
C SER A 255 9.32 -29.93 4.73
N VAL A 256 8.07 -30.08 4.28
CA VAL A 256 7.66 -29.72 2.91
C VAL A 256 7.81 -28.21 2.69
N LEU A 257 7.44 -27.41 3.69
CA LEU A 257 7.55 -25.96 3.62
C LEU A 257 8.99 -25.48 3.57
N PHE A 258 9.86 -26.08 4.39
CA PHE A 258 11.28 -25.75 4.42
C PHE A 258 11.95 -26.11 3.09
N ALA A 259 11.63 -27.28 2.53
CA ALA A 259 12.11 -27.68 1.21
C ALA A 259 11.59 -26.74 0.09
N GLY A 260 10.31 -26.36 0.14
CA GLY A 260 9.71 -25.40 -0.79
C GLY A 260 10.35 -24.01 -0.70
N TRP A 261 10.65 -23.55 0.52
CA TRP A 261 11.35 -22.28 0.75
C TRP A 261 12.77 -22.30 0.20
N ILE A 262 13.53 -23.37 0.43
CA ILE A 262 14.88 -23.54 -0.15
C ILE A 262 14.81 -23.52 -1.68
N LEU A 263 13.87 -24.25 -2.28
CA LEU A 263 13.69 -24.27 -3.72
C LEU A 263 13.32 -22.88 -4.27
N PHE A 264 12.44 -22.16 -3.59
CA PHE A 264 12.07 -20.79 -3.95
C PHE A 264 13.28 -19.85 -3.91
N MET A 265 14.07 -19.87 -2.83
CA MET A 265 15.28 -19.07 -2.70
C MET A 265 16.33 -19.42 -3.75
N TYR A 266 16.47 -20.69 -4.09
CA TYR A 266 17.35 -21.15 -5.16
C TYR A 266 16.90 -20.61 -6.53
N LEU A 267 15.61 -20.70 -6.85
CA LEU A 267 15.07 -20.19 -8.11
C LEU A 267 15.13 -18.67 -8.20
N LYS A 268 14.91 -17.95 -7.09
CA LYS A 268 14.98 -16.49 -7.03
C LYS A 268 16.40 -15.98 -7.30
N ASN A 269 17.40 -16.65 -6.73
CA ASN A 269 18.80 -16.24 -6.79
C ASN A 269 19.59 -16.97 -7.89
N ALA A 270 18.91 -17.73 -8.76
CA ALA A 270 19.53 -18.32 -9.92
C ALA A 270 19.91 -17.19 -10.91
N PRO A 271 21.13 -17.22 -11.47
CA PRO A 271 21.60 -16.22 -12.42
C PRO A 271 20.81 -16.22 -13.73
#